data_AF-A0AAP8LA37-F1
#
_entry.id   AF-A0AAP8LA37-F1
#
_cell.length_a   1.000
_cell.length_b   1.000
_cell.length_c   1.000
_cell.angle_alpha   90.00
_cell.angle_beta   90.00
_cell.angle_gamma   90.00
#
_symmetry.space_group_name_H-M   'P 1'
#
loop_
_entity.id
_entity.type
_entity.pdbx_description
1 polymer ?
#
loop_
_entity_poly.entity_id
_entity_poly.type
_entity_poly.pdbx_seq_one_letter_code
_entity_poly.pdbx_strand_id
1 'polypeptide(L)' 'MNLLYLTILLPLIGFLLLAFSRGRWSENTAATVGVGSIGLAALVTVYVAMDFFAQKAAGVQLFE' A
#
# COMPACT_ATOMS: atom_id res chain seq x y z
N MET A 1 5.61 14.41 0.59
CA MET A 1 4.14 14.25 0.80
C MET A 1 3.91 12.97 1.58
N ASN A 2 3.08 12.97 2.62
CA ASN A 2 2.91 11.79 3.48
C ASN A 2 2.06 10.73 2.77
N LEU A 3 2.73 9.72 2.19
CA LEU A 3 2.08 8.59 1.50
C LEU A 3 1.88 7.36 2.40
N LEU A 4 2.30 7.45 3.67
CA LEU A 4 2.31 6.32 4.59
C LEU A 4 0.90 5.76 4.83
N TYR A 5 -0.11 6.63 4.81
CA TYR A 5 -1.51 6.23 5.00
C TYR A 5 -2.01 5.26 3.92
N LEU A 6 -1.47 5.33 2.68
CA LEU A 6 -1.87 4.43 1.59
C LEU A 6 -1.50 2.98 1.87
N THR A 7 -0.49 2.71 2.70
CA THR A 7 -0.10 1.35 3.10
C THR A 7 -1.20 0.61 3.86
N ILE A 8 -2.10 1.34 4.52
CA ILE A 8 -3.27 0.80 5.22
C ILE A 8 -4.53 0.93 4.36
N LEU A 9 -4.66 2.06 3.65
CA LEU A 9 -5.85 2.35 2.85
C LEU A 9 -5.99 1.38 1.66
N LEU A 10 -4.90 1.04 0.96
CA LEU A 10 -4.91 0.11 -0.17
C LEU A 10 -5.39 -1.30 0.24
N PRO A 11 -4.83 -1.96 1.28
CA PRO A 11 -5.35 -3.22 1.77
C PRO A 11 -6.78 -3.14 2.28
N LEU A 12 -7.16 -2.02 2.92
CA LEU A 12 -8.52 -1.83 3.43
C LEU A 12 -9.55 -1.78 2.28
N ILE A 13 -9.23 -1.07 1.19
CA ILE A 13 -10.08 -1.07 -0.01
C ILE A 13 -10.18 -2.47 -0.60
N GLY A 14 -9.04 -3.17 -0.73
CA GLY A 14 -9.03 -4.57 -1.21
C GLY A 14 -9.93 -5.47 -0.36
N PHE A 15 -9.82 -5.37 0.95
CA PHE A 15 -10.68 -6.07 1.90
C PHE A 15 -12.16 -5.74 1.71
N LEU A 16 -12.53 -4.45 1.66
CA LEU A 16 -13.93 -4.02 1.50
C LEU A 16 -14.53 -4.52 0.19
N LEU A 17 -13.78 -4.46 -0.91
CA LEU A 17 -14.19 -4.97 -2.21
C LEU A 17 -14.47 -6.48 -2.13
N LEU A 18 -13.56 -7.26 -1.55
CA LEU A 18 -13.72 -8.70 -1.42
C LEU A 18 -14.87 -9.07 -0.46
N ALA A 19 -14.97 -8.41 0.69
CA ALA A 19 -16.00 -8.65 1.69
C ALA A 19 -17.42 -8.38 1.16
N PHE A 20 -17.60 -7.32 0.39
CA PHE A 20 -18.90 -7.00 -0.23
C PHE A 20 -19.18 -7.78 -1.51
N SER A 21 -18.16 -8.40 -2.11
CA SER A 21 -18.35 -9.29 -3.24
C SER A 21 -19.01 -10.62 -2.86
N ARG A 22 -19.05 -11.09 -1.60
CA ARG A 22 -19.79 -12.31 -1.18
C ARG A 22 -19.81 -13.49 -2.18
N GLY A 23 -18.69 -13.77 -2.87
CA GLY A 23 -18.60 -14.86 -3.85
C GLY A 23 -19.21 -14.62 -5.24
N ARG A 24 -19.67 -13.40 -5.58
CA ARG A 24 -20.08 -13.07 -6.98
C ARG A 24 -18.88 -12.91 -7.94
N TRP A 25 -17.67 -12.82 -7.42
CA TRP A 25 -16.46 -12.71 -8.24
C TRP A 25 -15.83 -14.07 -8.46
N SER A 26 -15.29 -14.28 -9.67
CA SER A 26 -14.48 -15.46 -9.96
C SER A 26 -13.25 -15.49 -9.07
N GLU A 27 -12.73 -16.69 -8.81
CA GLU A 27 -11.56 -16.91 -7.96
C GLU A 27 -10.34 -16.10 -8.42
N ASN A 28 -10.11 -16.04 -9.74
CA ASN A 28 -9.02 -15.25 -10.34
C ASN A 28 -9.20 -13.75 -10.10
N THR A 29 -10.43 -13.23 -10.20
CA THR A 29 -10.71 -11.81 -9.92
C THR A 29 -10.49 -11.48 -8.45
N ALA A 30 -10.97 -12.34 -7.55
CA ALA A 30 -10.78 -12.16 -6.12
C ALA A 30 -9.29 -12.22 -5.73
N ALA A 31 -8.55 -13.19 -6.28
CA ALA A 31 -7.11 -13.31 -6.07
C ALA A 31 -6.34 -12.08 -6.58
N THR A 32 -6.70 -11.57 -7.77
CA THR A 32 -6.06 -10.38 -8.35
C THR A 32 -6.29 -9.15 -7.49
N VAL A 33 -7.51 -8.94 -6.97
CA VAL A 33 -7.81 -7.79 -6.11
C VAL A 33 -7.10 -7.90 -4.75
N GLY A 34 -7.10 -9.09 -4.15
CA GLY A 34 -6.39 -9.35 -2.90
C GLY A 34 -4.90 -9.08 -3.03
N VAL A 35 -4.22 -9.80 -3.92
CA VAL A 35 -2.77 -9.67 -4.14
C VAL A 35 -2.40 -8.30 -4.68
N GLY A 36 -3.22 -7.72 -5.57
CA GLY A 36 -3.00 -6.39 -6.13
C GLY A 36 -3.02 -5.29 -5.07
N SER A 37 -3.97 -5.34 -4.12
CA SER A 37 -4.06 -4.35 -3.04
C SER A 37 -2.83 -4.37 -2.11
N ILE A 38 -2.35 -5.57 -1.75
CA ILE A 38 -1.14 -5.75 -0.94
C ILE A 38 0.12 -5.38 -1.73
N GLY A 39 0.20 -5.74 -3.01
CA GLY A 39 1.31 -5.41 -3.89
C GLY A 39 1.48 -3.90 -4.06
N LEU A 40 0.39 -3.16 -4.25
CA LEU A 40 0.42 -1.70 -4.30
C LEU A 40 0.87 -1.10 -2.97
N ALA A 41 0.41 -1.63 -1.82
CA ALA A 41 0.86 -1.17 -0.50
C ALA A 41 2.37 -1.40 -0.29
N ALA A 42 2.89 -2.53 -0.77
CA ALA A 42 4.31 -2.83 -0.75
C ALA A 42 5.12 -1.85 -1.62
N LEU A 43 4.63 -1.53 -2.84
CA LEU A 43 5.27 -0.53 -3.71
C LEU A 43 5.32 0.86 -3.08
N VAL A 44 4.22 1.30 -2.45
CA VAL A 44 4.21 2.56 -1.70
C VAL A 44 5.22 2.53 -0.56
N THR A 45 5.32 1.42 0.16
CA THR A 45 6.28 1.25 1.25
C THR A 45 7.73 1.37 0.77
N VAL A 46 8.07 0.73 -0.35
CA VAL A 46 9.39 0.84 -0.99
C VAL A 46 9.67 2.28 -1.40
N TYR A 47 8.70 2.97 -2.00
CA TYR A 47 8.83 4.36 -2.39
C TYR A 47 9.12 5.28 -1.19
N VAL A 48 8.34 5.15 -0.12
CA VAL A 48 8.53 5.92 1.12
C VAL A 48 9.88 5.60 1.77
N ALA A 49 10.31 4.34 1.74
CA ALA A 49 11.62 3.95 2.28
C ALA A 49 12.78 4.61 1.50
N MET A 50 12.71 4.64 0.17
CA MET A 50 13.71 5.33 -0.65
C MET A 50 13.76 6.83 -0.35
N ASP A 51 12.61 7.48 -0.23
CA ASP A 51 12.51 8.89 0.15
C ASP A 51 13.12 9.15 1.55
N PHE A 52 12.81 8.29 2.53
CA PHE A 52 13.38 8.37 3.87
C PHE A 52 14.92 8.23 3.87
N PHE A 53 15.47 7.26 3.13
CA PHE A 53 16.92 7.10 3.03
C PHE A 53 17.59 8.25 2.27
N ALA A 54 16.95 8.80 1.24
CA ALA A 54 17.46 9.94 0.50
C ALA A 54 17.52 11.21 1.38
N GLN A 55 16.49 11.47 2.17
CA GLN A 55 16.46 12.58 3.14
C GLN A 55 17.55 12.43 4.21
N LYS A 56 17.73 11.20 4.73
CA LYS A 56 18.81 10.90 5.68
C LYS A 56 20.20 11.13 5.08
N ALA A 57 20.41 10.75 3.82
CA ALA A 57 21.69 10.93 3.12
C ALA A 57 21.99 12.41 2.81
N ALA A 58 20.96 13.23 2.60
CA ALA A 58 21.08 14.66 2.35
C ALA A 58 21.40 15.50 3.60
N GLY A 59 21.59 14.88 4.78
CA GLY A 59 21.95 15.59 6.01
C GLY A 59 20.81 16.40 6.64
N VAL A 60 19.57 16.21 6.19
CA VAL A 60 18.39 16.83 6.80
C VAL A 60 18.25 16.26 8.22
N GLN A 61 18.42 17.11 9.23
CA GLN A 61 18.22 16.77 10.65
C GLN A 61 16.79 16.25 10.83
N LEU A 62 16.68 14.96 11.14
CA LEU A 62 15.40 14.25 11.28
C LEU A 62 14.66 14.55 12.60
N PHE A 63 15.12 15.55 13.36
CA PHE A 63 14.50 15.97 14.61
C PHE A 63 14.64 17.50 14.77
N GLU A 64 13.56 18.22 14.50
CA GLU A 64 13.11 19.37 15.30
C GLU A 64 11.73 19.01 15.89
#